data_AF-A0A0F9NC29-F1
#
_entry.id   AF-A0A0F9NC29-F1
#
_cell.length_a   1.000
_cell.length_b   1.000
_cell.length_c   1.000
_cell.angle_alpha   90.00
_cell.angle_beta   90.00
_cell.angle_gamma   90.00
#
_symmetry.space_group_name_H-M   'P 1'
#
loop_
_entity.id
_entity.type
_entity.pdbx_description
1 polymer ?
#
loop_
_entity_poly.entity_id
_entity_poly.type
_entity_poly.pdbx_seq_one_letter_code
_entity_poly.pdbx_strand_id
1 'polypeptide(L)'
;MKTKEVTCAFCQTKFNKSVVKIKETEKHDKLHACNRSCSAKLSNISRHSAPATRNAEHTRRDKEKFPERDLARKLVQRAIKAGYIEVPEECENCFDSVKLEAHHEEHTSPYLIIFVCKTCHAFFDKNKIFGCCTDYSDQIPQ
;
A
#
# COMPACT_ATOMS: atom_id res chain seq x y z
N MET A 1 21.39 -15.44 29.03
CA MET A 1 21.47 -14.61 27.80
C MET A 1 22.19 -13.31 28.11
N LYS A 2 23.17 -12.88 27.30
CA LYS A 2 23.85 -11.58 27.53
C LYS A 2 22.89 -10.42 27.22
N THR A 3 22.71 -9.52 28.18
CA THR A 3 21.95 -8.27 28.04
C THR A 3 22.89 -7.07 28.11
N LYS A 4 22.51 -5.97 27.48
CA LYS A 4 23.22 -4.68 27.54
C LYS A 4 22.21 -3.56 27.78
N GLU A 5 22.64 -2.53 28.50
CA GLU A 5 21.87 -1.31 28.71
C GLU A 5 21.78 -0.53 27.39
N VAL A 6 20.56 -0.13 27.03
CA VAL A 6 20.26 0.74 25.90
C VAL A 6 19.26 1.81 26.30
N THR A 7 19.24 2.93 25.58
CA THR A 7 18.33 4.04 25.82
C THR A 7 17.14 3.98 24.87
N CYS A 8 15.94 4.21 25.39
CA CYS A 8 14.76 4.34 24.54
C CYS A 8 14.81 5.66 23.75
N ALA A 9 14.71 5.59 22.44
CA ALA A 9 14.71 6.76 21.57
C ALA A 9 13.46 7.66 21.73
N PHE A 10 12.41 7.17 22.40
CA PHE A 10 11.19 7.94 22.66
C PHE A 10 11.20 8.62 24.03
N CYS A 11 11.22 7.83 25.11
CA CYS A 11 11.11 8.35 26.48
C CYS A 11 12.45 8.53 27.19
N GLN A 12 13.57 8.26 26.50
CA GLN A 12 14.95 8.38 27.03
C GLN A 12 15.26 7.51 28.26
N THR A 13 14.34 6.62 28.65
CA THR A 13 14.56 5.67 29.74
C THR A 13 15.57 4.61 29.33
N LYS A 14 16.50 4.31 30.24
CA LYS A 14 17.47 3.21 30.10
C LYS A 14 16.79 1.88 30.41
N PHE A 15 17.07 0.85 29.61
CA PHE A 15 16.53 -0.49 29.82
C PHE A 15 17.48 -1.56 29.31
N ASN A 16 17.37 -2.76 29.88
CA ASN A 16 18.17 -3.91 29.47
C ASN A 16 17.54 -4.59 28.25
N LYS A 17 18.33 -4.82 27.21
CA LYS A 17 17.92 -5.54 26.00
C LYS A 17 18.92 -6.65 25.70
N SER A 18 18.45 -7.78 25.17
CA SER A 18 19.36 -8.87 24.80
C SER A 18 20.27 -8.42 23.65
N VAL A 19 21.55 -8.82 23.70
CA VAL A 19 22.54 -8.43 22.67
C VAL A 19 22.08 -8.86 21.27
N VAL A 20 21.41 -10.01 21.16
CA VAL A 20 20.81 -10.48 19.89
C VAL A 20 19.80 -9.48 19.35
N LYS A 21 18.86 -9.01 20.18
CA LYS A 21 17.84 -8.04 19.75
C LYS A 21 18.41 -6.65 19.49
N ILE A 22 19.51 -6.26 20.15
CA ILE A 22 20.21 -5.01 19.85
C ILE A 22 20.75 -5.07 18.43
N LYS A 23 21.54 -6.12 18.11
CA LYS A 23 22.10 -6.33 16.77
C LYS A 23 21.04 -6.38 15.67
N GLU A 24 19.91 -7.04 15.94
CA GLU A 24 18.78 -7.09 15.00
C GLU A 24 18.17 -5.69 14.76
N THR A 25 18.03 -4.90 15.83
CA THR A 25 17.48 -3.54 15.74
C THR A 25 18.41 -2.62 14.95
N GLU A 26 19.73 -2.70 15.20
CA GLU A 26 20.77 -1.98 14.47
C GLU A 26 20.85 -2.41 12.99
N LYS A 27 20.76 -3.71 12.70
CA LYS A 27 20.75 -4.26 11.33
C LYS A 27 19.63 -3.67 10.48
N HIS A 28 18.48 -3.38 11.08
CA HIS A 28 17.33 -2.81 10.40
C HIS A 28 17.24 -1.29 10.52
N ASP A 29 18.28 -0.63 11.02
CA ASP A 29 18.32 0.83 11.26
C ASP A 29 17.10 1.34 12.05
N LYS A 30 16.66 0.54 13.03
CA LYS A 30 15.48 0.83 13.84
C LYS A 30 15.89 1.47 15.16
N LEU A 31 15.05 2.37 15.64
CA LEU A 31 15.23 2.99 16.95
C LEU A 31 14.86 2.03 18.09
N HIS A 32 15.58 2.11 19.21
CA HIS A 32 15.31 1.30 20.40
C HIS A 32 14.09 1.83 21.19
N ALA A 33 13.19 0.93 21.56
CA ALA A 33 12.01 1.23 22.37
C ALA A 33 12.00 0.36 23.64
N CYS A 34 11.67 0.96 24.79
CA CYS A 34 11.58 0.24 26.07
C CYS A 34 10.33 -0.65 26.17
N ASN A 35 9.25 -0.30 25.46
CA ASN A 35 7.98 -1.03 25.48
C ASN A 35 7.20 -0.83 24.17
N ARG A 36 6.08 -1.54 24.03
CA ARG A 36 5.21 -1.48 22.85
C ARG A 36 4.65 -0.09 22.60
N SER A 37 4.31 0.68 23.65
CA SER A 37 3.75 2.02 23.49
C SER A 37 4.79 3.00 22.94
N CYS A 38 6.03 2.98 23.44
CA CYS A 38 7.14 3.77 22.91
C CYS A 38 7.49 3.34 21.47
N SER A 39 7.47 2.03 21.19
CA SER A 39 7.68 1.52 19.84
C SER A 39 6.62 2.04 18.88
N ALA A 40 5.34 2.00 19.27
CA ALA A 40 4.24 2.51 18.44
C ALA A 40 4.39 4.01 18.17
N LYS A 41 4.81 4.81 19.17
CA LYS A 41 5.05 6.24 19.02
C LYS A 41 6.22 6.53 18.06
N LEU A 42 7.33 5.81 18.17
CA LEU A 42 8.45 5.93 17.21
C LEU A 42 8.01 5.58 15.78
N SER A 43 7.22 4.53 15.61
CA SER A 43 6.65 4.16 14.31
C SER A 43 5.63 5.18 13.78
N ASN A 44 4.92 5.91 14.65
CA ASN A 44 4.05 7.01 14.23
C ASN A 44 4.89 8.18 13.73
N ILE A 45 5.92 8.57 14.48
CA ILE A 45 6.81 9.67 14.10
C ILE A 45 7.43 9.37 12.72
N SER A 46 8.00 8.18 12.52
CA SER A 46 8.58 7.81 11.23
C SER A 46 7.59 7.82 10.06
N ARG A 47 6.30 7.53 10.32
CA ARG A 47 5.22 7.57 9.31
C ARG A 47 4.79 8.99 8.95
N HIS A 48 4.91 9.94 9.88
CA HIS A 48 4.58 11.35 9.68
C HIS A 48 5.81 12.20 9.30
N SER A 49 7.01 11.63 9.35
CA SER A 49 8.21 12.26 8.81
C SER A 49 8.02 12.66 7.35
N ALA A 50 8.74 13.71 6.95
CA ALA A 50 8.75 14.15 5.57
C ALA A 50 9.13 12.99 4.63
N PRO A 51 8.52 12.90 3.44
CA PRO A 51 8.82 11.84 2.49
C PRO A 51 10.32 11.89 2.15
N ALA A 52 11.03 10.78 2.32
CA ALA A 52 12.47 10.72 2.07
C ALA A 52 12.83 10.84 0.58
N THR A 53 11.84 10.73 -0.32
CA THR A 53 12.04 10.78 -1.77
C THR A 53 10.94 11.58 -2.47
N ARG A 54 11.27 12.15 -3.64
CA ARG A 54 10.32 12.86 -4.51
C ARG A 54 9.11 12.00 -4.90
N ASN A 55 9.33 10.70 -5.13
CA ASN A 55 8.23 9.77 -5.45
C ASN A 55 7.30 9.58 -4.25
N ALA A 56 7.85 9.41 -3.04
CA ALA A 56 7.03 9.29 -1.84
C ALA A 56 6.20 10.56 -1.58
N GLU A 57 6.77 11.74 -1.85
CA GLU A 57 6.06 13.01 -1.76
C GLU A 57 4.94 13.12 -2.80
N HIS A 58 5.22 12.76 -4.05
CA HIS A 58 4.22 12.72 -5.12
C HIS A 58 3.08 11.77 -4.76
N THR A 59 3.38 10.55 -4.34
CA THR A 59 2.36 9.57 -3.91
C THR A 59 1.54 10.09 -2.73
N ARG A 60 2.17 10.77 -1.76
CA ARG A 60 1.44 11.38 -0.64
C ARG A 60 0.46 12.45 -1.13
N ARG A 61 0.93 13.39 -1.95
CA ARG A 61 0.10 14.46 -2.53
C ARG A 61 -1.05 13.89 -3.39
N ASP A 62 -0.78 12.86 -4.17
CA ASP A 62 -1.81 12.20 -5.00
C ASP A 62 -2.92 11.59 -4.13
N LYS A 63 -2.56 10.93 -3.03
CA LYS A 63 -3.51 10.38 -2.06
C LYS A 63 -4.31 11.44 -1.31
N GLU A 64 -3.67 12.55 -0.97
CA GLU A 64 -4.34 13.69 -0.33
C GLU A 64 -5.31 14.39 -1.29
N LYS A 65 -4.94 14.50 -2.58
CA LYS A 65 -5.73 15.17 -3.60
C LYS A 65 -6.88 14.31 -4.14
N PHE A 66 -6.68 12.99 -4.22
CA PHE A 66 -7.62 12.04 -4.81
C PHE A 66 -7.86 10.83 -3.89
N PRO A 67 -8.43 11.04 -2.69
CA PRO A 67 -8.68 9.97 -1.74
C PRO A 67 -9.59 8.86 -2.29
N GLU A 68 -10.52 9.20 -3.18
CA GLU A 68 -11.42 8.27 -3.87
C GLU A 68 -10.66 7.25 -4.72
N ARG A 69 -9.57 7.66 -5.38
CA ARG A 69 -8.75 6.75 -6.20
C ARG A 69 -8.00 5.74 -5.36
N ASP A 70 -7.45 6.19 -4.22
CA ASP A 70 -6.77 5.30 -3.28
C ASP A 70 -7.75 4.34 -2.61
N LEU A 71 -8.97 4.80 -2.31
CA LEU A 71 -10.04 3.96 -1.79
C LEU A 71 -10.47 2.89 -2.80
N ALA A 72 -10.77 3.28 -4.05
CA ALA A 72 -11.18 2.36 -5.11
C ALA A 72 -10.15 1.23 -5.31
N ARG A 73 -8.88 1.60 -5.48
CA ARG A 73 -7.76 0.64 -5.60
C ARG A 73 -7.69 -0.31 -4.41
N LYS A 74 -7.85 0.18 -3.18
CA LYS A 74 -7.81 -0.66 -1.97
C LYS A 74 -8.99 -1.62 -1.91
N LEU A 75 -10.18 -1.18 -2.30
CA LEU A 75 -11.39 -2.01 -2.30
C LEU A 75 -11.26 -3.16 -3.31
N VAL A 76 -10.83 -2.87 -4.54
CA VAL A 76 -10.54 -3.89 -5.56
C VAL A 76 -9.48 -4.88 -5.08
N GLN A 77 -8.36 -4.40 -4.57
CA GLN A 77 -7.29 -5.28 -4.06
C GLN A 77 -7.76 -6.19 -2.93
N ARG A 78 -8.64 -5.70 -2.05
CA ARG A 78 -9.24 -6.52 -1.00
C ARG A 78 -10.18 -7.57 -1.57
N ALA A 79 -11.01 -7.21 -2.54
CA ALA A 79 -11.92 -8.14 -3.19
C ALA A 79 -11.17 -9.27 -3.92
N ILE A 80 -10.11 -8.92 -4.66
CA ILE A 80 -9.23 -9.90 -5.31
C ILE A 80 -8.58 -10.82 -4.27
N LYS A 81 -8.01 -10.24 -3.20
CA LYS A 81 -7.34 -11.02 -2.15
C LYS A 81 -8.31 -11.95 -1.40
N ALA A 82 -9.56 -11.53 -1.25
CA ALA A 82 -10.61 -12.32 -0.64
C ALA A 82 -11.19 -13.39 -1.59
N GLY A 83 -10.86 -13.34 -2.88
CA GLY A 83 -11.37 -14.25 -3.90
C GLY A 83 -12.77 -13.91 -4.40
N TYR A 84 -13.27 -12.68 -4.16
CA TYR A 84 -14.56 -12.23 -4.69
C TYR A 84 -14.48 -11.76 -6.13
N ILE A 85 -13.32 -11.26 -6.55
CA ILE A 85 -13.05 -10.89 -7.95
C ILE A 85 -11.89 -11.75 -8.42
N GLU A 86 -12.13 -12.56 -9.44
CA GLU A 86 -11.08 -13.32 -10.11
C GLU A 86 -10.38 -12.42 -11.14
N VAL A 87 -9.05 -12.41 -11.10
CA VAL A 87 -8.24 -11.68 -12.07
C VAL A 87 -8.03 -12.59 -13.28
N PRO A 88 -8.39 -12.16 -14.50
CA PRO A 88 -8.17 -12.98 -15.69
C PRO A 88 -6.68 -13.24 -15.93
N GLU A 89 -6.38 -14.30 -16.67
CA GLU A 89 -4.99 -14.64 -17.04
C GLU A 89 -4.42 -13.72 -18.13
N GLU A 90 -5.31 -13.05 -18.87
CA GLU A 90 -4.98 -12.25 -20.05
C GLU A 90 -5.64 -10.87 -19.99
N CYS A 91 -5.01 -9.90 -20.65
CA CYS A 91 -5.56 -8.55 -20.79
C CYS A 91 -6.89 -8.59 -21.55
N GLU A 92 -7.96 -8.03 -20.97
CA GLU A 92 -9.28 -8.04 -21.60
C GLU A 92 -9.37 -7.18 -22.89
N ASN A 93 -8.36 -6.32 -23.14
CA ASN A 93 -8.30 -5.51 -24.36
C ASN A 93 -7.36 -6.07 -25.45
N CYS A 94 -6.21 -6.62 -25.09
CA CYS A 94 -5.19 -7.06 -26.06
C CYS A 94 -4.80 -8.54 -25.95
N PHE A 95 -5.39 -9.28 -25.01
CA PHE A 95 -5.18 -10.71 -24.78
C PHE A 95 -3.73 -11.13 -24.49
N ASP A 96 -2.91 -10.19 -24.04
CA ASP A 96 -1.53 -10.47 -23.63
C ASP A 96 -1.48 -10.99 -22.19
N SER A 97 -0.75 -12.08 -21.95
CA SER A 97 -0.67 -12.79 -20.68
C SER A 97 0.39 -12.17 -19.74
N VAL A 98 0.26 -10.88 -19.50
CA VAL A 98 1.18 -10.07 -18.69
C VAL A 98 0.55 -9.63 -17.38
N LYS A 99 1.34 -8.99 -16.52
CA LYS A 99 0.83 -8.44 -15.25
C LYS A 99 -0.29 -7.43 -15.50
N LEU A 100 -1.52 -7.81 -15.13
CA LEU A 100 -2.72 -6.99 -15.29
C LEU A 100 -2.88 -5.98 -14.15
N GLU A 101 -3.49 -4.86 -14.49
CA GLU A 101 -3.87 -3.78 -13.60
C GLU A 101 -5.37 -3.50 -13.78
N ALA A 102 -6.07 -3.21 -12.69
CA ALA A 102 -7.47 -2.79 -12.73
C ALA A 102 -7.55 -1.31 -13.14
N HIS A 103 -7.99 -1.07 -14.38
CA HIS A 103 -8.33 0.26 -14.85
C HIS A 103 -9.72 0.64 -14.37
N HIS A 104 -9.87 1.88 -13.90
CA HIS A 104 -11.16 2.45 -13.50
C HIS A 104 -11.46 3.62 -14.44
N GLU A 105 -12.61 3.57 -15.08
CA GLU A 105 -13.15 4.73 -15.82
C GLU A 105 -13.49 5.86 -14.84
N GLU A 106 -14.26 5.53 -13.81
CA GLU A 106 -14.68 6.42 -12.75
C GLU A 106 -14.33 5.81 -11.38
N HIS A 107 -13.52 6.51 -10.60
CA HIS A 107 -13.06 5.99 -9.30
C HIS A 107 -14.10 6.13 -8.18
N THR A 108 -15.27 6.70 -8.49
CA THR A 108 -16.45 6.77 -7.61
C THR A 108 -17.19 5.44 -7.52
N SER A 109 -16.98 4.53 -8.48
CA SER A 109 -17.53 3.18 -8.51
C SER A 109 -16.38 2.16 -8.43
N PRO A 110 -15.93 1.79 -7.22
CA PRO A 110 -14.71 0.99 -7.03
C PRO A 110 -14.66 -0.32 -7.80
N TYR A 111 -15.80 -0.96 -7.99
CA TYR A 111 -15.90 -2.28 -8.60
C TYR A 111 -16.25 -2.23 -10.09
N LEU A 112 -16.37 -1.03 -10.68
CA LEU A 112 -16.53 -0.85 -12.13
C LEU A 112 -15.13 -0.74 -12.75
N ILE A 113 -14.58 -1.87 -13.19
CA ILE A 113 -13.19 -1.98 -13.66
C ILE A 113 -13.03 -2.88 -14.88
N ILE A 114 -11.93 -2.72 -15.59
CA ILE A 114 -11.42 -3.67 -16.60
C ILE A 114 -9.99 -4.05 -16.25
N PHE A 115 -9.65 -5.34 -16.38
CA PHE A 115 -8.30 -5.85 -16.18
C PHE A 115 -7.50 -5.76 -17.49
N VAL A 116 -6.49 -4.90 -17.49
CA VAL A 116 -5.69 -4.62 -18.67
C VAL A 116 -4.20 -4.65 -18.36
N CYS A 117 -3.37 -4.92 -19.36
CA CYS A 117 -1.94 -4.75 -19.23
C CYS A 117 -1.57 -3.27 -19.05
N LYS A 118 -0.36 -3.00 -18.53
CA LYS A 118 0.12 -1.62 -18.32
C LYS A 118 0.09 -0.75 -19.59
N THR A 119 0.34 -1.34 -20.76
CA THR A 119 0.32 -0.61 -22.04
C THR A 119 -1.09 -0.16 -22.40
N CYS A 120 -2.06 -1.07 -22.30
CA CYS A 120 -3.49 -0.76 -22.50
C CYS A 120 -3.99 0.20 -21.43
N HIS A 121 -3.57 0.04 -20.18
CA HIS A 121 -3.92 0.94 -19.09
C HIS A 121 -3.53 2.40 -19.41
N ALA A 122 -2.28 2.62 -19.83
CA ALA A 122 -1.81 3.95 -20.23
C ALA A 122 -2.54 4.50 -21.48
N PHE A 123 -2.90 3.62 -22.42
CA PHE A 123 -3.72 4.00 -23.58
C PHE A 123 -5.11 4.47 -23.15
N PHE A 124 -5.76 3.80 -22.19
CA PHE A 124 -7.10 4.14 -21.73
C PHE A 124 -7.08 5.45 -20.95
N ASP A 125 -6.11 5.63 -20.03
CA ASP A 125 -5.93 6.86 -19.27
C ASP A 125 -5.74 8.10 -20.14
N LYS A 126 -4.97 7.95 -21.23
CA LYS A 126 -4.65 9.03 -22.17
C LYS A 126 -5.83 9.37 -23.08
N ASN A 127 -6.53 8.36 -23.59
CA ASN A 127 -7.60 8.56 -24.57
C ASN A 127 -8.99 8.69 -23.94
N LYS A 128 -9.12 8.52 -22.61
CA LYS A 128 -10.40 8.61 -21.89
C LYS A 128 -11.45 7.70 -22.52
N ILE A 129 -11.08 6.44 -22.67
CA ILE A 129 -11.98 5.41 -23.21
C ILE A 129 -12.94 5.00 -22.08
N PHE A 130 -14.23 4.95 -22.41
CA PHE A 130 -15.32 4.62 -21.49
C PHE A 130 -16.18 3.47 -22.04
N GLY A 131 -16.94 2.82 -21.16
CA GLY A 131 -17.89 1.75 -21.50
C GLY A 131 -17.25 0.37 -21.71
N CYS A 132 -16.03 0.18 -21.22
CA CYS A 132 -15.29 -1.08 -21.31
C CYS A 132 -15.09 -1.77 -19.95
N CYS A 133 -15.46 -1.11 -18.86
CA CYS A 133 -15.44 -1.70 -17.52
C CYS A 133 -16.62 -2.65 -17.26
N THR A 134 -16.34 -3.68 -16.49
CA THR A 134 -17.33 -4.62 -15.93
C THR A 134 -17.63 -4.22 -14.49
N ASP A 135 -18.91 -4.27 -14.10
CA ASP A 135 -19.32 -4.02 -12.72
C ASP A 135 -19.29 -5.31 -11.89
N TYR A 136 -18.40 -5.36 -10.91
CA TYR A 136 -18.24 -6.49 -9.99
C TYR A 136 -18.99 -6.30 -8.67
N SER A 137 -19.79 -5.23 -8.51
CA SER A 137 -20.44 -4.90 -7.23
C SER A 137 -21.32 -6.03 -6.69
N ASP A 138 -21.97 -6.80 -7.56
CA ASP A 138 -22.85 -7.91 -7.19
C ASP A 138 -22.09 -9.12 -6.58
N GLN A 139 -20.77 -9.20 -6.80
CA GLN A 139 -19.91 -10.27 -6.28
C GLN A 139 -19.39 -9.96 -4.88
N ILE A 140 -19.58 -8.72 -4.39
CA ILE A 140 -19.05 -8.26 -3.12
C ILE A 140 -20.11 -8.43 -2.02
N PRO A 141 -19.80 -9.14 -0.93
CA PRO A 141 -20.72 -9.22 0.21
C PRO A 141 -20.88 -7.85 0.88
N GLN A 142 -22.13 -7.48 1.16
CA GLN A 142 -22.55 -6.22 1.80
C GLN A 142 -22.29 -6.23 3.31
#